data_AF-A0A522W3Y0-F1
#
_entry.id   AF-A0A522W3Y0-F1
#
_cell.length_a   1.000
_cell.length_b   1.000
_cell.length_c   1.000
_cell.angle_alpha   90.00
_cell.angle_beta   90.00
_cell.angle_gamma   90.00
#
_symmetry.space_group_name_H-M   'P 1'
#
loop_
_entity.id
_entity.type
_entity.pdbx_description
1 polymer ?
#
loop_
_entity_poly.entity_id
_entity_poly.type
_entity_poly.pdbx_seq_one_letter_code
_entity_poly.pdbx_strand_id
1 'polypeptide(L)'
;MRSMPACCPFRRRAGPGEKTEMCGITGIFSNNPQDVASEIEVMTQALSHRGPDGQGIWVDPEGRLALGHTRLAILDLSPTGTQPMVCASGRFAMTYNGELYNCAELRRDLPGHVWRGTSDTEVFLEHAARFGLITTLNKANGMFALALWDREERTLCLARDRFGIKPLIWSWRPGLFLFGSEMRAIESHPRFQPSLEPAALDACL
;
A
#
# COMPACT_ATOMS: atom_id res chain seq x y z
N MET A 1 -35.40 19.66 -4.11
CA MET A 1 -35.12 18.34 -3.52
C MET A 1 -33.71 17.93 -3.94
N ARG A 2 -32.71 18.07 -3.07
CA ARG A 2 -31.32 17.63 -3.31
C ARG A 2 -31.10 16.36 -2.50
N SER A 3 -30.84 15.25 -3.18
CA SER A 3 -30.46 13.97 -2.56
C SER A 3 -29.05 14.10 -1.97
N MET A 4 -28.92 13.76 -0.69
CA MET A 4 -27.63 13.55 -0.04
C MET A 4 -27.07 12.18 -0.48
N PRO A 5 -25.77 12.04 -0.81
CA PRO A 5 -25.17 10.72 -0.94
C PRO A 5 -24.99 10.13 0.46
N ALA A 6 -25.46 8.89 0.64
CA ALA A 6 -25.49 8.18 1.90
C ALA A 6 -24.08 8.01 2.49
N CYS A 7 -23.91 8.48 3.73
CA CYS A 7 -22.77 8.16 4.57
C CYS A 7 -22.82 6.67 4.93
N CYS A 8 -21.71 5.95 4.71
CA CYS A 8 -21.62 4.50 4.87
C CYS A 8 -21.92 4.06 6.32
N PRO A 9 -22.70 2.99 6.55
CA PRO A 9 -23.04 2.54 7.89
C PRO A 9 -21.87 1.79 8.54
N PHE A 10 -21.55 2.17 9.77
CA PHE A 10 -20.58 1.51 10.64
C PHE A 10 -21.09 0.13 11.13
N ARG A 11 -20.33 -0.96 10.90
CA ARG A 11 -20.29 -2.26 11.66
C ARG A 11 -19.41 -3.29 10.91
N ARG A 12 -18.65 -4.23 11.51
CA ARG A 12 -18.70 -5.02 12.77
C ARG A 12 -17.26 -5.36 13.24
N ARG A 13 -17.07 -5.65 14.54
CA ARG A 13 -15.85 -6.29 15.07
C ARG A 13 -15.81 -7.77 14.67
N ALA A 14 -14.67 -8.21 14.12
CA ALA A 14 -14.43 -9.62 13.77
C ALA A 14 -14.19 -10.50 15.00
N GLY A 15 -14.68 -11.73 14.97
CA GLY A 15 -14.51 -12.75 16.03
C GLY A 15 -13.22 -13.59 15.86
N PRO A 16 -12.85 -14.41 16.85
CA PRO A 16 -11.65 -15.25 16.74
C PRO A 16 -11.88 -16.38 15.73
N GLY A 17 -11.10 -16.38 14.65
CA GLY A 17 -11.18 -17.36 13.55
C GLY A 17 -11.70 -16.83 12.21
N GLU A 18 -12.08 -15.56 12.14
CA GLU A 18 -12.58 -14.94 10.91
C GLU A 18 -11.41 -14.57 9.98
N LYS A 19 -11.44 -15.07 8.74
CA LYS A 19 -10.48 -14.70 7.68
C LYS A 19 -10.42 -13.19 7.62
N THR A 20 -9.24 -12.61 7.80
CA THR A 20 -9.09 -11.16 7.76
C THR A 20 -9.16 -10.71 6.31
N GLU A 21 -10.38 -10.55 5.85
CA GLU A 21 -10.77 -10.00 4.56
C GLU A 21 -10.30 -8.53 4.50
N MET A 22 -9.12 -8.31 3.92
CA MET A 22 -8.53 -6.98 3.67
C MET A 22 -7.62 -7.04 2.45
N CYS A 23 -7.38 -5.93 1.76
CA CYS A 23 -6.28 -5.89 0.79
C CYS A 23 -4.93 -6.22 1.46
N GLY A 24 -4.00 -6.76 0.68
CA GLY A 24 -2.60 -6.97 1.06
C GLY A 24 -1.68 -6.07 0.27
N ILE A 25 -0.63 -5.57 0.91
CA ILE A 25 0.46 -4.84 0.25
C ILE A 25 1.79 -5.49 0.58
N THR A 26 2.70 -5.47 -0.39
CA THR A 26 4.04 -6.03 -0.23
C THR A 26 5.02 -5.34 -1.16
N GLY A 27 6.31 -5.46 -0.90
CA GLY A 27 7.32 -4.96 -1.81
C GLY A 27 8.73 -5.32 -1.39
N ILE A 28 9.62 -5.14 -2.36
CA ILE A 28 11.03 -5.49 -2.29
C ILE A 28 11.86 -4.35 -2.87
N PHE A 29 12.96 -4.04 -2.21
CA PHE A 29 14.08 -3.31 -2.77
C PHE A 29 15.32 -4.20 -2.67
N SER A 30 15.98 -4.46 -3.78
CA SER A 30 17.14 -5.36 -3.87
C SER A 30 18.25 -4.74 -4.71
N ASN A 31 19.50 -4.92 -4.27
CA ASN A 31 20.67 -4.59 -5.08
C ASN A 31 20.92 -5.59 -6.22
N ASN A 32 20.26 -6.76 -6.18
CA ASN A 32 20.24 -7.73 -7.26
C ASN A 32 18.90 -7.63 -8.01
N PRO A 33 18.85 -6.97 -9.18
CA PRO A 33 17.61 -6.72 -9.90
C PRO A 33 17.06 -7.93 -10.66
N GLN A 34 17.88 -8.97 -10.89
CA GLN A 34 17.46 -10.09 -11.75
C GLN A 34 16.34 -10.94 -11.12
N ASP A 35 16.32 -11.02 -9.80
CA ASP A 35 15.37 -11.87 -9.08
C ASP A 35 14.14 -11.09 -8.57
N VAL A 36 14.14 -9.75 -8.64
CA VAL A 36 13.11 -8.91 -8.02
C VAL A 36 11.71 -9.23 -8.55
N ALA A 37 11.57 -9.48 -9.85
CA ALA A 37 10.28 -9.79 -10.47
C ALA A 37 9.70 -11.13 -9.99
N SER A 38 10.52 -12.18 -9.88
CA SER A 38 10.06 -13.48 -9.38
C SER A 38 9.89 -13.48 -7.86
N GLU A 39 10.74 -12.75 -7.12
CA GLU A 39 10.64 -12.58 -5.67
C GLU A 39 9.33 -11.86 -5.29
N ILE A 40 8.95 -10.78 -5.98
CA ILE A 40 7.70 -10.06 -5.67
C ILE A 40 6.45 -10.87 -6.02
N GLU A 41 6.49 -11.72 -7.06
CA GLU A 41 5.39 -12.62 -7.39
C GLU A 41 5.10 -13.59 -6.25
N VAL A 42 6.15 -14.22 -5.70
CA VAL A 42 6.05 -15.12 -4.54
C VAL A 42 5.49 -14.38 -3.32
N MET A 43 6.01 -13.19 -3.03
CA MET A 43 5.56 -12.36 -1.90
C MET A 43 4.09 -11.93 -2.05
N THR A 44 3.66 -11.60 -3.28
CA THR A 44 2.28 -11.20 -3.56
C THR A 44 1.33 -12.40 -3.45
N GLN A 45 1.74 -13.56 -3.95
CA GLN A 45 0.94 -14.79 -3.89
C GLN A 45 0.73 -15.27 -2.44
N ALA A 46 1.70 -15.07 -1.55
CA ALA A 46 1.56 -15.36 -0.12
C ALA A 46 0.42 -14.56 0.54
N LEU A 47 0.07 -13.39 -0.01
CA LEU A 47 -1.02 -12.53 0.44
C LEU A 47 -2.36 -12.77 -0.30
N SER A 48 -2.45 -13.80 -1.15
CA SER A 48 -3.66 -14.11 -1.93
C SER A 48 -4.91 -14.35 -1.07
N HIS A 49 -4.73 -14.86 0.15
CA HIS A 49 -5.82 -15.14 1.10
C HIS A 49 -6.54 -13.88 1.62
N ARG A 50 -5.89 -12.72 1.52
CA ARG A 50 -6.39 -11.42 1.98
C ARG A 50 -7.25 -10.73 0.92
N GLY A 51 -6.78 -10.78 -0.33
CA GLY A 51 -7.43 -10.16 -1.48
C GLY A 51 -7.56 -11.13 -2.65
N PRO A 52 -8.54 -12.06 -2.60
CA PRO A 52 -8.73 -13.06 -3.65
C PRO A 52 -9.26 -12.47 -4.97
N ASP A 53 -9.77 -11.24 -4.95
CA ASP A 53 -10.51 -10.66 -6.08
C ASP A 53 -9.59 -10.04 -7.14
N GLY A 54 -8.32 -9.83 -6.82
CA GLY A 54 -7.34 -9.34 -7.79
C GLY A 54 -5.94 -9.25 -7.22
N GLN A 55 -4.96 -9.35 -8.10
CA GLN A 55 -3.55 -9.13 -7.76
C GLN A 55 -2.93 -8.19 -8.78
N GLY A 56 -1.92 -7.45 -8.35
CA GLY A 56 -1.13 -6.63 -9.23
C GLY A 56 0.29 -6.49 -8.73
N ILE A 57 1.20 -6.35 -9.69
CA ILE A 57 2.63 -6.19 -9.46
C ILE A 57 3.10 -5.04 -10.34
N TRP A 58 3.97 -4.22 -9.77
CA TRP A 58 4.67 -3.19 -10.50
C TRP A 58 6.16 -3.32 -10.20
N VAL A 59 6.97 -3.41 -11.26
CA VAL A 59 8.43 -3.47 -11.16
C VAL A 59 9.00 -2.18 -11.73
N ASP A 60 9.89 -1.53 -10.98
CA ASP A 60 10.60 -0.35 -11.44
C ASP A 60 11.46 -0.71 -12.68
N PRO A 61 11.57 0.17 -13.69
CA PRO A 61 12.35 -0.14 -14.90
C PRO A 61 13.82 -0.48 -14.66
N GLU A 62 14.42 -0.04 -13.56
CA GLU A 62 15.79 -0.45 -13.20
C GLU A 62 15.86 -1.82 -12.51
N GLY A 63 14.71 -2.43 -12.25
CA GLY A 63 14.57 -3.78 -11.69
C GLY A 63 14.91 -3.89 -10.21
N ARG A 64 15.25 -2.79 -9.51
CA ARG A 64 15.69 -2.83 -8.10
C ARG A 64 14.55 -2.77 -7.10
N LEU A 65 13.39 -2.23 -7.50
CA LEU A 65 12.21 -2.14 -6.66
C LEU A 65 11.04 -2.84 -7.33
N ALA A 66 10.25 -3.57 -6.55
CA ALA A 66 8.91 -3.96 -6.97
C ALA A 66 7.89 -3.80 -5.84
N LEU A 67 6.66 -3.51 -6.24
CA LEU A 67 5.50 -3.37 -5.39
C LEU A 67 4.49 -4.45 -5.77
N GLY A 68 3.84 -5.04 -4.78
CA GLY A 68 2.77 -6.01 -4.93
C GLY A 68 1.52 -5.56 -4.20
N HIS A 69 0.37 -5.97 -4.71
CA HIS A 69 -0.94 -5.71 -4.11
C HIS A 69 -1.87 -6.91 -4.31
N THR A 70 -2.61 -7.27 -3.26
CA THR A 70 -3.75 -8.20 -3.36
C THR A 70 -5.01 -7.45 -2.95
N ARG A 71 -6.05 -7.53 -3.77
CA ARG A 71 -7.25 -6.72 -3.65
C ARG A 71 -8.40 -7.56 -3.11
N LEU A 72 -9.06 -7.02 -2.10
CA LEU A 72 -10.37 -7.47 -1.69
C LEU A 72 -11.41 -6.43 -2.14
N ALA A 73 -12.34 -6.84 -2.98
CA ALA A 73 -13.27 -5.98 -3.67
C ALA A 73 -14.58 -5.79 -2.89
N ILE A 74 -14.49 -5.35 -1.63
CA ILE A 74 -15.68 -5.04 -0.80
C ILE A 74 -16.22 -3.62 -1.06
N LEU A 75 -15.37 -2.61 -1.29
CA LEU A 75 -15.79 -1.19 -1.31
C LEU A 75 -15.65 -0.47 -2.66
N ASP A 76 -14.62 -0.79 -3.45
CA ASP A 76 -14.45 -0.25 -4.79
C ASP A 76 -14.12 -1.40 -5.74
N LEU A 77 -15.01 -1.69 -6.69
CA LEU A 77 -14.87 -2.69 -7.76
C LEU A 77 -14.40 -2.05 -9.08
N SER A 78 -14.17 -0.74 -9.12
CA SER A 78 -13.81 -0.05 -10.35
C SER A 78 -12.49 -0.59 -10.92
N PRO A 79 -12.37 -0.78 -12.24
CA PRO A 79 -11.09 -1.08 -12.90
C PRO A 79 -10.05 0.00 -12.65
N THR A 80 -10.50 1.23 -12.39
CA THR A 80 -9.65 2.41 -12.16
C THR A 80 -8.91 2.38 -10.82
N GLY A 81 -9.30 1.51 -9.89
CA GLY A 81 -8.62 1.29 -8.61
C GLY A 81 -7.57 0.18 -8.65
N THR A 82 -7.06 -0.22 -9.84
CA THR A 82 -6.02 -1.24 -9.95
C THR A 82 -4.71 -0.77 -9.31
N GLN A 83 -4.05 -1.66 -8.58
CA GLN A 83 -2.83 -1.38 -7.83
C GLN A 83 -1.77 -2.47 -8.06
N PRO A 84 -0.47 -2.14 -7.95
CA PRO A 84 0.10 -0.82 -7.64
C PRO A 84 -0.21 0.24 -8.71
N MET A 85 -0.36 1.48 -8.27
CA MET A 85 -0.81 2.59 -9.12
C MET A 85 0.34 3.57 -9.38
N VAL A 86 0.45 4.04 -10.63
CA VAL A 86 1.41 5.08 -11.04
C VAL A 86 0.68 6.42 -11.20
N CYS A 87 1.29 7.51 -10.73
CA CYS A 87 0.70 8.85 -10.81
C CYS A 87 0.64 9.35 -12.26
N ALA A 88 -0.11 10.43 -12.51
CA ALA A 88 -0.34 10.99 -13.84
C ALA A 88 0.95 11.45 -14.52
N SER A 89 1.92 11.96 -13.77
CA SER A 89 3.25 12.34 -14.29
C SER A 89 4.18 11.15 -14.53
N GLY A 90 3.84 9.96 -14.04
CA GLY A 90 4.71 8.79 -14.10
C GLY A 90 5.84 8.75 -13.06
N ARG A 91 6.07 9.83 -12.29
CA ARG A 91 7.17 9.92 -11.31
C ARG A 91 7.01 8.97 -10.12
N PHE A 92 5.78 8.83 -9.62
CA PHE A 92 5.50 8.08 -8.40
C PHE A 92 4.75 6.78 -8.69
N ALA A 93 5.10 5.72 -7.98
CA ALA A 93 4.36 4.46 -7.94
C ALA A 93 3.97 4.13 -6.48
N MET A 94 2.77 3.59 -6.27
CA MET A 94 2.25 3.35 -4.92
C MET A 94 1.48 2.03 -4.82
N THR A 95 1.67 1.33 -3.70
CA THR A 95 0.75 0.29 -3.24
C THR A 95 0.13 0.73 -1.92
N TYR A 96 -1.18 0.56 -1.78
CA TYR A 96 -1.99 1.18 -0.74
C TYR A 96 -3.08 0.22 -0.25
N ASN A 97 -3.14 0.01 1.06
CA ASN A 97 -4.22 -0.72 1.73
C ASN A 97 -4.88 0.22 2.72
N GLY A 98 -6.09 0.67 2.44
CA GLY A 98 -6.78 1.60 3.31
C GLY A 98 -8.05 2.17 2.72
N GLU A 99 -8.58 3.15 3.45
CA GLU A 99 -9.74 3.97 3.08
C GLU A 99 -9.43 5.43 3.41
N LEU A 100 -9.56 6.32 2.43
CA LEU A 100 -9.42 7.77 2.62
C LEU A 100 -10.79 8.44 2.70
N TYR A 101 -11.20 8.84 3.90
CA TYR A 101 -12.54 9.38 4.16
C TYR A 101 -12.76 10.80 3.62
N ASN A 102 -11.69 11.58 3.48
CA ASN A 102 -11.77 12.96 3.01
C ASN A 102 -11.33 13.15 1.55
N CYS A 103 -11.59 12.17 0.67
CA CYS A 103 -11.29 12.25 -0.75
C CYS A 103 -11.81 13.53 -1.41
N ALA A 104 -13.05 13.93 -1.12
CA ALA A 104 -13.66 15.13 -1.69
C ALA A 104 -12.91 16.43 -1.29
N GLU A 105 -12.25 16.43 -0.13
CA GLU A 105 -11.45 17.58 0.31
C GLU A 105 -10.13 17.66 -0.43
N LEU A 106 -9.40 16.55 -0.50
CA LEU A 106 -8.11 16.48 -1.20
C LEU A 106 -8.26 16.69 -2.71
N ARG A 107 -9.38 16.25 -3.31
CA ARG A 107 -9.69 16.56 -4.72
C ARG A 107 -9.84 18.05 -4.98
N ARG A 108 -10.37 18.82 -4.02
CA ARG A 108 -10.52 20.28 -4.17
C ARG A 108 -9.18 21.00 -4.22
N ASP A 109 -8.15 20.43 -3.62
CA ASP A 109 -6.78 20.96 -3.66
C ASP A 109 -6.10 20.75 -5.03
N LEU A 110 -6.71 19.97 -5.93
CA LEU A 110 -6.20 19.65 -7.27
C LEU A 110 -7.18 20.11 -8.37
N PRO A 111 -7.47 21.42 -8.48
CA PRO A 111 -8.37 21.91 -9.51
C PRO A 111 -7.79 21.63 -10.91
N GLY A 112 -8.63 21.13 -11.81
CA GLY A 112 -8.24 20.80 -13.19
C GLY A 112 -7.51 19.46 -13.36
N HIS A 113 -7.29 18.69 -12.29
CA HIS A 113 -6.77 17.33 -12.42
C HIS A 113 -7.80 16.41 -13.13
N VAL A 114 -7.33 15.64 -14.11
CA VAL A 114 -8.16 14.69 -14.87
C VAL A 114 -8.15 13.34 -14.16
N TRP A 115 -9.19 13.09 -13.36
CA TRP A 115 -9.35 11.84 -12.61
C TRP A 115 -9.69 10.67 -13.52
N ARG A 116 -8.97 9.54 -13.37
CA ARG A 116 -9.27 8.27 -14.04
C ARG A 116 -10.56 7.68 -13.50
N GLY A 117 -10.79 7.78 -12.19
CA GLY A 117 -11.99 7.26 -11.55
C GLY A 117 -12.29 7.88 -10.19
N THR A 118 -12.84 7.06 -9.30
CA THR A 118 -13.25 7.43 -7.94
C THR A 118 -12.38 6.81 -6.84
N SER A 119 -11.31 6.11 -7.23
CA SER A 119 -10.43 5.43 -6.29
C SER A 119 -9.78 6.43 -5.34
N ASP A 120 -9.81 6.11 -4.06
CA ASP A 120 -9.16 6.88 -3.02
C ASP A 120 -7.62 6.84 -3.13
N THR A 121 -7.09 5.71 -3.60
CA THR A 121 -5.68 5.52 -3.92
C THR A 121 -5.19 6.55 -4.92
N GLU A 122 -5.97 6.81 -5.98
CA GLU A 122 -5.65 7.84 -6.97
C GLU A 122 -5.61 9.24 -6.32
N VAL A 123 -6.60 9.56 -5.48
CA VAL A 123 -6.65 10.85 -4.78
C VAL A 123 -5.43 11.05 -3.89
N PHE A 124 -5.05 10.03 -3.11
CA PHE A 124 -3.88 10.10 -2.25
C PHE A 124 -2.60 10.28 -3.08
N LEU A 125 -2.43 9.46 -4.12
CA LEU A 125 -1.23 9.44 -4.96
C LEU A 125 -1.02 10.79 -5.67
N GLU A 126 -2.05 11.33 -6.28
CA GLU A 126 -1.96 12.60 -7.02
C GLU A 126 -1.75 13.78 -6.07
N HIS A 127 -2.35 13.75 -4.88
CA HIS A 127 -2.09 14.77 -3.87
C HIS A 127 -0.65 14.70 -3.34
N ALA A 128 -0.12 13.50 -3.08
CA ALA A 128 1.28 13.30 -2.71
C ALA A 128 2.25 13.71 -3.83
N ALA A 129 1.92 13.41 -5.08
CA ALA A 129 2.72 13.81 -6.23
C ALA A 129 2.79 15.34 -6.39
N ARG A 130 1.71 16.06 -6.08
CA ARG A 130 1.66 17.53 -6.20
C ARG A 130 2.26 18.25 -4.99
N PHE A 131 1.98 17.79 -3.77
CA PHE A 131 2.23 18.54 -2.54
C PHE A 131 3.27 17.88 -1.60
N GLY A 132 3.76 16.70 -1.97
CA GLY A 132 4.67 15.89 -1.15
C GLY A 132 3.94 15.01 -0.14
N LEU A 133 4.58 13.88 0.19
CA LEU A 133 3.99 12.85 1.05
C LEU A 133 3.63 13.38 2.45
N ILE A 134 4.51 14.13 3.10
CA ILE A 134 4.29 14.64 4.47
C ILE A 134 3.06 15.57 4.53
N THR A 135 2.93 16.47 3.56
CA THR A 135 1.77 17.36 3.44
C THR A 135 0.47 16.57 3.28
N THR A 136 0.50 15.54 2.42
CA THR A 136 -0.65 14.66 2.21
C THR A 136 -1.01 13.90 3.48
N LEU A 137 -0.04 13.30 4.18
CA LEU A 137 -0.26 12.56 5.43
C LEU A 137 -0.89 13.43 6.53
N ASN A 138 -0.47 14.70 6.63
CA ASN A 138 -1.04 15.64 7.61
C ASN A 138 -2.52 15.96 7.34
N LYS A 139 -2.91 16.02 6.07
CA LYS A 139 -4.30 16.27 5.65
C LYS A 139 -5.16 15.02 5.55
N ALA A 140 -4.56 13.86 5.32
CA ALA A 140 -5.28 12.62 5.10
C ALA A 140 -6.08 12.21 6.35
N ASN A 141 -7.37 12.00 6.17
CA ASN A 141 -8.25 11.43 7.18
C ASN A 141 -8.70 10.05 6.69
N GLY A 142 -8.25 9.00 7.36
CA GLY A 142 -8.45 7.64 6.91
C GLY A 142 -7.73 6.62 7.78
N MET A 143 -7.88 5.36 7.40
CA MET A 143 -7.08 4.25 7.91
C MET A 143 -6.32 3.65 6.74
N PHE A 144 -5.00 3.60 6.79
CA PHE A 144 -4.21 3.16 5.65
C PHE A 144 -2.79 2.74 6.03
N ALA A 145 -2.24 1.88 5.20
CA ALA A 145 -0.82 1.61 5.08
C ALA A 145 -0.45 1.72 3.61
N LEU A 146 0.73 2.29 3.31
CA LEU A 146 1.18 2.48 1.94
C LEU A 146 2.69 2.39 1.81
N ALA A 147 3.11 2.11 0.58
CA ALA A 147 4.46 2.32 0.11
C ALA A 147 4.43 3.21 -1.13
N LEU A 148 5.18 4.31 -1.11
CA LEU A 148 5.31 5.27 -2.20
C LEU A 148 6.76 5.29 -2.69
N TRP A 149 6.97 5.00 -3.97
CA TRP A 149 8.25 5.08 -4.63
C TRP A 149 8.36 6.35 -5.46
N ASP A 150 9.38 7.15 -5.19
CA ASP A 150 9.80 8.27 -6.04
C ASP A 150 10.89 7.81 -7.00
N ARG A 151 10.58 7.78 -8.30
CA ARG A 151 11.51 7.31 -9.34
C ARG A 151 12.61 8.33 -9.66
N GLU A 152 12.38 9.61 -9.40
CA GLU A 152 13.39 10.65 -9.65
C GLU A 152 14.41 10.66 -8.51
N GLU A 153 13.93 10.69 -7.27
CA GLU A 153 14.79 10.73 -6.07
C GLU A 153 15.24 9.34 -5.59
N ARG A 154 14.79 8.27 -6.26
CA ARG A 154 15.04 6.88 -5.90
C ARG A 154 14.80 6.58 -4.41
N THR A 155 13.68 7.09 -3.90
CA THR A 155 13.34 7.01 -2.48
C THR A 155 12.06 6.21 -2.27
N LEU A 156 12.12 5.20 -1.40
CA LEU A 156 10.98 4.42 -0.95
C LEU A 156 10.50 4.96 0.40
N CYS A 157 9.26 5.41 0.45
CA CYS A 157 8.61 5.88 1.65
C CYS A 157 7.53 4.89 2.08
N LEU A 158 7.61 4.42 3.33
CA LEU A 158 6.56 3.64 3.98
C LEU A 158 5.80 4.52 4.96
N ALA A 159 4.47 4.46 4.94
CA ALA A 159 3.64 5.23 5.87
C ALA A 159 2.42 4.44 6.34
N ARG A 160 1.96 4.78 7.56
CA ARG A 160 0.71 4.30 8.15
C ARG A 160 -0.13 5.48 8.61
N ASP A 161 -1.42 5.26 8.78
CA ASP A 161 -2.31 6.21 9.43
C ASP A 161 -1.90 6.46 10.90
N ARG A 162 -2.48 7.52 11.50
CA ARG A 162 -2.14 7.99 12.85
C ARG A 162 -2.28 6.94 13.95
N PHE A 163 -3.18 5.98 13.77
CA PHE A 163 -3.45 4.93 14.74
C PHE A 163 -2.81 3.60 14.36
N GLY A 164 -2.13 3.53 13.20
CA GLY A 164 -1.56 2.29 12.70
C GLY A 164 -2.60 1.19 12.59
N ILE A 165 -3.78 1.49 12.03
CA ILE A 165 -4.86 0.49 11.93
C ILE A 165 -4.49 -0.60 10.93
N LYS A 166 -3.96 -0.23 9.76
CA LYS A 166 -3.54 -1.19 8.75
C LYS A 166 -2.10 -1.66 9.03
N PRO A 167 -1.84 -2.99 9.04
CA PRO A 167 -0.52 -3.51 9.35
C PRO A 167 0.47 -3.20 8.23
N LEU A 168 1.69 -2.86 8.64
CA LEU A 168 2.84 -2.70 7.76
C LEU A 168 4.08 -3.08 8.56
N ILE A 169 4.70 -4.18 8.15
CA ILE A 169 5.93 -4.69 8.75
C ILE A 169 7.02 -4.72 7.68
N TRP A 170 8.27 -4.75 8.13
CA TRP A 170 9.42 -4.73 7.22
C TRP A 170 10.58 -5.52 7.80
N SER A 171 11.49 -5.92 6.91
CA SER A 171 12.74 -6.58 7.21
C SER A 171 13.83 -5.91 6.38
N TRP A 172 14.98 -5.67 7.00
CA TRP A 172 16.10 -5.01 6.34
C TRP A 172 17.40 -5.76 6.62
N ARG A 173 18.20 -5.89 5.56
CA ARG A 173 19.59 -6.35 5.62
C ARG A 173 20.39 -5.65 4.51
N PRO A 174 21.73 -5.67 4.55
CA PRO A 174 22.53 -5.09 3.49
C PRO A 174 22.12 -5.59 2.10
N GLY A 175 21.68 -4.65 1.25
CA GLY A 175 21.28 -4.92 -0.14
C GLY A 175 19.92 -5.59 -0.35
N LEU A 176 19.10 -5.76 0.70
CA LEU A 176 17.74 -6.27 0.60
C LEU A 176 16.83 -5.64 1.67
N PHE A 177 15.74 -5.03 1.21
CA PHE A 177 14.68 -4.51 2.05
C PHE A 177 13.35 -5.11 1.60
N LEU A 178 12.58 -5.63 2.55
CA LEU A 178 11.29 -6.27 2.32
C LEU A 178 10.24 -5.59 3.19
N PHE A 179 9.03 -5.41 2.67
CA PHE A 179 7.90 -5.01 3.48
C PHE A 179 6.64 -5.77 3.10
N GLY A 180 5.69 -5.84 4.02
CA GLY A 180 4.41 -6.49 3.79
C GLY A 180 3.38 -6.10 4.82
N SER A 181 2.11 -6.31 4.50
CA SER A 181 1.01 -6.20 5.46
C SER A 181 0.94 -7.40 6.43
N GLU A 182 1.68 -8.48 6.16
CA GLU A 182 1.80 -9.65 7.03
C GLU A 182 3.18 -10.28 6.97
N MET A 183 3.53 -11.04 8.02
CA MET A 183 4.79 -11.79 8.10
C MET A 183 4.95 -12.80 6.97
N ARG A 184 3.86 -13.43 6.53
CA ARG A 184 3.87 -14.40 5.42
C ARG A 184 4.46 -13.84 4.12
N ALA A 185 4.23 -12.55 3.84
CA ALA A 185 4.83 -11.91 2.68
C ALA A 185 6.35 -11.89 2.79
N ILE A 186 6.89 -11.55 3.96
CA ILE A 186 8.33 -11.49 4.21
C ILE A 186 8.93 -12.90 4.26
N GLU A 187 8.30 -13.83 4.97
CA GLU A 187 8.76 -15.22 5.14
C GLU A 187 8.81 -16.01 3.83
N SER A 188 7.94 -15.66 2.87
CA SER A 188 7.93 -16.30 1.56
C SER A 188 9.13 -15.94 0.67
N HIS A 189 9.87 -14.88 1.02
CA HIS A 189 11.02 -14.46 0.25
C HIS A 189 12.17 -15.49 0.35
N PRO A 190 12.77 -15.97 -0.76
CA PRO A 190 13.74 -17.06 -0.74
C PRO A 190 14.98 -16.82 0.13
N ARG A 191 15.40 -15.55 0.23
CA ARG A 191 16.55 -15.12 1.03
C ARG A 191 16.19 -14.62 2.44
N PHE A 192 14.94 -14.80 2.88
CA PHE A 192 14.55 -14.46 4.24
C PHE A 192 15.21 -15.42 5.23
N GLN A 193 15.84 -14.85 6.26
CA GLN A 193 16.39 -15.60 7.37
C GLN A 193 15.80 -15.01 8.65
N PRO A 194 15.08 -15.79 9.46
CA PRO A 194 14.57 -15.31 10.73
C PRO A 194 15.75 -14.94 11.63
N SER A 195 15.89 -13.66 11.96
CA SER A 195 16.81 -13.20 13.00
C SER A 195 15.99 -12.60 14.12
N LEU A 196 15.98 -13.26 15.28
CA LEU A 196 15.42 -12.67 16.49
C LEU A 196 16.46 -11.69 17.03
N GLU A 197 16.12 -10.40 17.08
CA GLU A 197 16.89 -9.40 17.81
C GLU A 197 16.33 -9.32 19.24
N PRO A 198 17.05 -9.77 20.28
CA PRO A 198 16.51 -9.85 21.64
C PRO A 198 16.05 -8.49 22.20
N ALA A 199 16.62 -7.39 21.71
CA ALA A 199 16.31 -6.03 22.15
C ALA A 199 14.91 -5.53 21.74
N ALA A 200 14.23 -6.20 20.79
CA ALA A 200 12.87 -5.82 20.38
C ALA A 200 11.80 -6.17 21.42
N LEU A 201 12.12 -7.01 22.41
CA LEU A 201 11.20 -7.40 23.49
C LEU A 201 11.12 -6.34 24.62
N ASP A 202 12.14 -5.49 24.78
CA ASP A 202 12.21 -4.53 25.89
C ASP A 202 11.50 -3.19 25.60
N ALA A 203 11.02 -2.96 24.37
CA ALA A 203 10.33 -1.71 23.99
C ALA A 203 8.79 -1.77 24.11
N CYS A 204 8.25 -2.84 24.69
CA CYS A 204 6.81 -3.05 24.89
C CYS A 204 6.38 -3.11 26.37
N LEU A 205 7.21 -2.62 27.31
CA LEU A 205 6.83 -2.42 28.72
C LEU A 205 6.94 -0.95 29.12
#